data_AF-A0A7C6NHZ3-F1
#
_entry.id   AF-A0A7C6NHZ3-F1
#
_cell.length_a   1.000
_cell.length_b   1.000
_cell.length_c   1.000
_cell.angle_alpha   90.00
_cell.angle_beta   90.00
_cell.angle_gamma   90.00
#
_symmetry.space_group_name_H-M   'P 1'
#
loop_
_entity.id
_entity.type
_entity.pdbx_description
1 polymer ?
#
loop_
_entity_poly.entity_id
_entity_poly.type
_entity_poly.pdbx_seq_one_letter_code
_entity_poly.pdbx_strand_id
1 'polypeptide(L)' 'MWQVVYIASKEEARTLRDRLVEEGFLVKLEAMDESSYQIKVPESEAEEVYDLIHEWL' A
#
# COMPACT_ATOMS: atom_id res chain seq x y z
N MET A 1 5.26 2.60 13.91
CA MET A 1 5.89 1.43 13.26
C MET A 1 5.49 1.40 11.79
N TRP A 2 6.01 0.51 10.92
CA TRP A 2 5.43 0.31 9.57
C TRP A 2 4.44 -0.85 9.63
N GLN A 3 3.23 -0.66 9.12
CA GLN A 3 2.15 -1.64 9.12
C GLN A 3 1.81 -2.08 7.69
N VAL A 4 1.55 -3.37 7.49
CA VAL A 4 1.07 -3.90 6.21
C VAL A 4 -0.43 -3.62 6.10
N VAL A 5 -0.84 -2.97 5.01
CA VAL A 5 -2.26 -2.62 4.75
C VAL A 5 -2.85 -3.41 3.58
N TYR A 6 -2.01 -3.86 2.65
CA TYR A 6 -2.46 -4.64 1.49
C TYR A 6 -1.33 -5.49 0.91
N ILE A 7 -1.70 -6.60 0.24
CA ILE A 7 -0.77 -7.45 -0.53
C ILE A 7 -1.31 -7.53 -1.95
N ALA A 8 -0.50 -7.12 -2.91
CA ALA A 8 -0.89 -6.97 -4.30
C ALA A 8 0.13 -7.61 -5.24
N SER A 9 -0.28 -7.85 -6.48
CA SER A 9 0.67 -8.16 -7.55
C SER A 9 1.64 -7.01 -7.79
N LYS A 10 2.80 -7.25 -8.42
CA LYS A 10 3.79 -6.19 -8.70
C LYS A 10 3.22 -4.97 -9.42
N GLU A 11 2.33 -5.17 -10.38
CA GLU A 11 1.74 -4.09 -11.19
C GLU A 11 0.73 -3.29 -10.36
N GLU A 12 -0.18 -3.99 -9.70
CA GLU A 12 -1.18 -3.39 -8.81
C GLU A 12 -0.56 -2.65 -7.63
N ALA A 13 0.48 -3.22 -7.00
CA ALA A 13 1.21 -2.59 -5.90
C ALA A 13 1.87 -1.28 -6.31
N ARG A 14 2.36 -1.18 -7.56
CA ARG A 14 2.91 0.07 -8.10
C ARG A 14 1.81 1.10 -8.32
N THR A 15 0.70 0.71 -8.95
CA THR A 15 -0.45 1.59 -9.17
C THR A 15 -1.01 2.14 -7.85
N LEU A 16 -1.23 1.27 -6.86
CA LEU A 16 -1.72 1.67 -5.55
C LEU A 16 -0.72 2.58 -4.83
N ARG A 17 0.58 2.26 -4.89
CA ARG A 17 1.61 3.12 -4.28
C ARG A 17 1.64 4.50 -4.91
N ASP A 18 1.58 4.60 -6.23
CA ASP A 18 1.66 5.90 -6.91
C ASP A 18 0.43 6.75 -6.54
N ARG A 19 -0.77 6.17 -6.52
CA ARG A 19 -1.99 6.86 -6.09
C ARG A 19 -1.96 7.30 -4.62
N LEU A 20 -1.51 6.43 -3.71
CA LEU A 20 -1.37 6.79 -2.29
C LEU A 20 -0.33 7.89 -2.05
N VAL A 21 0.76 7.92 -2.82
CA VAL A 21 1.77 8.98 -2.75
C VAL A 21 1.21 10.30 -3.30
N GLU A 22 0.37 10.27 -4.33
CA GLU A 22 -0.32 11.46 -4.85
C GLU A 22 -1.28 12.08 -3.81
N GLU A 23 -1.94 11.25 -2.99
CA GLU A 23 -2.76 11.69 -1.86
C GLU A 23 -1.94 12.17 -0.64
N GLY A 24 -0.61 12.00 -0.66
CA GLY A 24 0.30 12.50 0.37
C GLY A 24 0.71 11.49 1.45
N PHE A 25 0.36 10.21 1.30
CA PHE A 25 0.74 9.17 2.26
C PHE A 25 2.18 8.70 2.09
N LEU A 26 2.78 8.24 3.20
CA LEU A 26 4.08 7.58 3.15
C LEU A 26 3.90 6.10 2.86
N VAL A 27 4.39 5.65 1.70
CA VAL A 27 4.23 4.27 1.25
C VAL A 27 5.58 3.59 1.04
N LYS A 28 5.69 2.37 1.56
CA LYS A 28 6.81 1.46 1.30
C LYS A 28 6.29 0.19 0.64
N LEU A 29 6.85 -0.14 -0.52
CA LEU A 29 6.67 -1.44 -1.16
C LEU A 29 7.78 -2.39 -0.72
N GLU A 30 7.41 -3.60 -0.30
CA GLU A 30 8.33 -4.66 0.10
C GLU A 30 7.98 -5.94 -0.63
N ALA A 31 8.94 -6.53 -1.37
CA ALA A 31 8.69 -7.77 -2.09
C ALA A 31 8.43 -8.91 -1.08
N MET A 32 7.36 -9.66 -1.30
CA MET A 32 7.01 -10.82 -0.47
C MET A 32 7.39 -12.13 -1.17
N ASP A 33 7.12 -12.23 -2.48
CA ASP A 33 7.57 -13.32 -3.34
C ASP A 33 7.89 -12.81 -4.76
N GLU A 34 8.07 -13.72 -5.74
CA GLU A 34 8.41 -13.36 -7.12
C GLU A 34 7.35 -12.52 -7.83
N SER A 35 6.11 -12.56 -7.35
CA SER A 35 4.93 -11.97 -7.99
C SER A 35 4.19 -10.95 -7.13
N SER A 36 4.38 -10.98 -5.80
CA SER A 36 3.60 -10.20 -4.84
C SER A 36 4.46 -9.22 -4.01
N TYR A 37 3.82 -8.12 -3.62
CA TYR A 37 4.40 -7.06 -2.83
C TYR A 37 3.47 -6.71 -1.68
N GLN A 38 4.06 -6.42 -0.52
CA GLN A 38 3.41 -5.80 0.61
C GLN A 38 3.42 -4.29 0.43
N ILE A 39 2.26 -3.68 0.58
CA ILE A 39 2.08 -2.24 0.71
C ILE A 39 2.08 -1.91 2.20
N LYS A 40 3.01 -1.06 2.62
CA LYS A 40 3.21 -0.68 4.02
C LYS A 40 3.13 0.82 4.17
N VAL A 41 2.54 1.26 5.29
CA VAL A 41 2.43 2.69 5.67
C VAL A 41 2.79 2.86 7.15
N PRO A 42 3.05 4.08 7.64
CA PRO A 42 3.12 4.35 9.06
C PRO A 42 1.85 3.84 9.76
N GLU A 43 2.01 3.21 10.91
CA GLU A 43 0.92 2.68 11.72
C GLU A 43 -0.19 3.73 12.01
N SER A 44 0.18 5.00 12.13
CA SER A 44 -0.76 6.12 12.31
C SER A 44 -1.67 6.40 11.11
N GLU A 45 -1.29 5.93 9.91
CA GLU A 45 -2.01 6.11 8.64
C GLU A 45 -2.72 4.81 8.19
N ALA A 46 -2.52 3.70 8.91
CA ALA A 46 -2.88 2.37 8.42
C ALA A 46 -4.39 2.16 8.23
N GLU A 47 -5.22 2.69 9.12
CA GLU A 47 -6.68 2.58 9.04
C GLU A 47 -7.23 3.38 7.85
N GLU A 48 -6.83 4.65 7.73
CA GLU A 48 -7.24 5.53 6.62
C GLU A 48 -6.82 4.97 5.25
N VAL A 49 -5.59 4.48 5.13
CA VAL A 49 -5.10 3.90 3.88
C VAL A 49 -5.82 2.59 3.55
N TYR A 50 -6.15 1.77 4.56
CA TYR A 50 -6.90 0.54 4.35
C TYR A 50 -8.29 0.81 3.77
N ASP A 51 -9.00 1.81 4.30
CA ASP A 51 -10.32 2.22 3.82
C ASP A 51 -10.23 2.79 2.40
N LEU A 52 -9.26 3.66 2.11
CA LEU A 52 -9.05 4.21 0.77
C LEU A 52 -8.78 3.12 -0.28
N ILE A 53 -7.94 2.13 0.04
CA ILE A 53 -7.69 1.01 -0.87
C ILE A 53 -8.98 0.23 -1.14
N HIS A 54 -9.82 0.00 -0.12
CA HIS A 54 -11.11 -0.69 -0.29
C HIS A 54 -12.12 0.11 -1.11
N GLU A 55 -12.08 1.44 -1.08
CA GLU A 55 -12.93 2.29 -1.93
C GLU A 55 -12.51 2.29 -3.40
N TRP A 56 -11.25 1.97 -3.70
CA TRP A 56 -10.71 1.99 -5.06
C TRP A 56 -10.85 0.68 -5.83
N LEU A 57 -11.11 -0.43 -5.13
CA LEU A 57 -11.26 -1.78 -5.68
C LEU A 57 -12.72 -2.09 -6.02
#